data_AF-A0A3L8B3D9-F1
#
_entry.id   AF-A0A3L8B3D9-F1
#
_cell.length_a   1.000
_cell.length_b   1.000
_cell.length_c   1.000
_cell.angle_alpha   90.00
_cell.angle_beta   90.00
_cell.angle_gamma   90.00
#
_symmetry.space_group_name_H-M   'P 1'
#
loop_
_entity.id
_entity.type
_entity.pdbx_description
1 polymer ?
#
loop_
_entity_poly.entity_id
_entity_poly.type
_entity_poly.pdbx_seq_one_letter_code
_entity_poly.pdbx_strand_id
1 'polypeptide(L)'
;MQVVGVWDYYRPNNLKIGTITVDNTESKSHAELFRARFDHHFQPKTSKPLSKGFVEVQTLDFPQLFLAADSESKFNDITIEVKGVNVGLLYRYITLVAEPPRWTIEGDIQTMPDRLLLSLRMTRGDRLIRTWYLEEYAQVPGEIEKEKALMLERLIDQAIFQIAFDLTNRSEKNEDIVNWQRSLPVHNISFPDRRSFAAFYDGKSALSRYFAFGGQKDLLTAIEKLRLLRAYMPDFNEGLKLLALALAENRNETEAIHVYEQLLDLMKRSQPAGAAVSAQSVLEIRSVELHKATALSKLYVWRSTHQAHDELVALSEKLDQDYKVYCKTSSTDAITTCAKFEELQALTSI
;
A
#
# COMPACT_ATOMS: atom_id res chain seq x y z
N MET A 1 -3.98 -0.74 -14.07
CA MET A 1 -2.60 -0.20 -14.07
C MET A 1 -2.06 -0.48 -12.68
N GLN A 2 -1.18 -1.46 -12.50
CA GLN A 2 -0.72 -1.87 -11.16
C GLN A 2 -0.05 -0.70 -10.44
N VAL A 3 -0.54 -0.33 -9.26
CA VAL A 3 0.18 0.56 -8.34
C VAL A 3 1.38 -0.20 -7.81
N VAL A 4 2.54 0.05 -8.42
CA VAL A 4 3.83 -0.47 -7.96
C VAL A 4 4.10 0.08 -6.56
N GLY A 5 4.20 -0.80 -5.58
CA GLY A 5 4.44 -0.42 -4.18
C GLY A 5 5.88 0.04 -4.00
N VAL A 6 6.15 0.88 -2.98
CA VAL A 6 7.52 1.29 -2.60
C VAL A 6 8.44 0.07 -2.56
N TRP A 7 8.01 -1.05 -1.99
CA TRP A 7 8.75 -2.32 -2.00
C TRP A 7 9.36 -2.75 -3.34
N ASP A 8 8.65 -2.59 -4.45
CA ASP A 8 9.15 -2.98 -5.78
C ASP A 8 10.33 -2.10 -6.24
N TYR A 9 10.43 -0.87 -5.73
CA TYR A 9 11.58 0.00 -5.94
C TYR A 9 12.81 -0.48 -5.13
N TYR A 10 12.56 -1.05 -3.96
CA TYR A 10 13.57 -1.46 -2.98
C TYR A 10 13.89 -2.95 -2.99
N ARG A 11 13.52 -3.67 -4.06
CA ARG A 11 13.89 -5.08 -4.22
C ARG A 11 15.35 -5.32 -3.82
N PRO A 12 15.68 -6.50 -3.26
CA PRO A 12 16.98 -6.81 -2.64
C PRO A 12 18.22 -6.60 -3.52
N ASN A 13 18.05 -6.39 -4.83
CA ASN A 13 19.15 -6.20 -5.79
C ASN A 13 19.35 -4.75 -6.24
N ASN A 14 18.56 -3.79 -5.75
CA ASN A 14 18.81 -2.37 -6.00
C ASN A 14 19.42 -1.68 -4.77
N LEU A 15 18.89 -1.92 -3.58
CA LEU A 15 19.35 -1.28 -2.35
C LEU A 15 19.65 -2.33 -1.28
N LYS A 16 20.87 -2.31 -0.75
CA LYS A 16 21.30 -3.18 0.34
C LYS A 16 21.52 -2.36 1.62
N ILE A 17 20.99 -2.86 2.74
CA ILE A 17 21.43 -2.39 4.06
C ILE A 17 22.80 -3.01 4.34
N GLY A 18 23.83 -2.17 4.40
CA GLY A 18 25.22 -2.52 4.69
C GLY A 18 25.47 -2.69 6.19
N THR A 19 26.62 -2.24 6.65
CA THR A 19 27.00 -2.30 8.06
C THR A 19 26.24 -1.22 8.85
N ILE A 20 25.75 -1.60 10.03
CA ILE A 20 25.29 -0.65 11.04
C ILE A 20 26.24 -0.71 12.22
N THR A 21 26.80 0.42 12.62
CA THR A 21 27.59 0.57 13.85
C THR A 21 26.74 1.17 14.96
N VAL A 22 26.99 0.74 16.19
CA VAL A 22 26.41 1.28 17.41
C VAL A 22 27.55 1.62 18.35
N ASP A 23 27.70 2.88 18.72
CA ASP A 23 28.76 3.37 19.60
C ASP A 23 30.16 2.88 19.13
N ASN A 24 30.42 3.00 17.82
CA ASN A 24 31.63 2.53 17.10
C ASN A 24 31.84 1.01 17.03
N THR A 25 30.82 0.20 17.36
CA THR A 25 30.88 -1.26 17.26
C THR A 25 29.94 -1.78 16.17
N GLU A 26 30.42 -2.64 15.28
CA GLU A 26 29.54 -3.24 14.26
C GLU A 26 28.46 -4.10 14.89
N SER A 27 27.22 -3.92 14.43
CA SER A 27 26.06 -4.63 14.95
C SER A 27 25.21 -5.23 13.83
N LYS A 28 25.34 -6.55 13.66
CA LYS A 28 24.52 -7.33 12.72
C LYS A 28 23.04 -7.29 13.08
N SER A 29 22.72 -7.34 14.38
CA SER A 29 21.32 -7.32 14.86
C SER A 29 20.60 -6.02 14.50
N HIS A 30 21.29 -4.88 14.51
CA HIS A 30 20.68 -3.60 14.13
C HIS A 30 20.47 -3.50 12.61
N ALA A 31 21.41 -4.03 11.81
CA ALA A 31 21.22 -4.15 10.36
C ALA A 31 20.04 -5.06 10.01
N GLU A 32 19.87 -6.17 10.72
CA GLU A 32 18.70 -7.06 10.59
C GLU A 32 17.40 -6.40 11.05
N LEU A 33 17.43 -5.64 12.15
CA LEU A 33 16.28 -4.86 12.61
C LEU A 33 15.84 -3.86 11.53
N PHE A 34 16.78 -3.14 10.91
CA PHE A 34 16.47 -2.20 9.84
C PHE A 34 15.78 -2.91 8.66
N ARG A 35 16.29 -4.07 8.23
CA ARG A 35 15.65 -4.88 7.16
C ARG A 35 14.26 -5.34 7.59
N ALA A 36 14.12 -5.90 8.79
CA ALA A 36 12.84 -6.39 9.29
C ALA A 36 11.79 -5.29 9.39
N ARG A 37 12.16 -4.08 9.84
CA ARG A 37 11.26 -2.91 9.87
C ARG A 37 10.91 -2.42 8.47
N PHE A 38 11.87 -2.43 7.54
CA PHE A 38 11.62 -2.06 6.16
C PHE A 38 10.60 -3.01 5.51
N ASP A 39 10.80 -4.32 5.69
CA ASP A 39 9.88 -5.36 5.24
C ASP A 39 8.52 -5.23 5.93
N HIS A 40 8.50 -4.94 7.23
CA HIS A 40 7.27 -4.71 7.99
C HIS A 40 6.39 -3.63 7.35
N HIS A 41 6.97 -2.51 6.92
CA HIS A 41 6.24 -1.37 6.37
C HIS A 41 5.91 -1.50 4.88
N PHE A 42 6.80 -2.06 4.08
CA PHE A 42 6.66 -1.99 2.63
C PHE A 42 6.38 -3.34 1.96
N GLN A 43 6.86 -4.45 2.51
CA GLN A 43 6.68 -5.76 1.88
C GLN A 43 5.18 -6.14 1.88
N PRO A 44 4.61 -6.49 0.72
CA PRO A 44 3.25 -6.99 0.62
C PRO A 44 3.05 -8.18 1.56
N LYS A 45 1.96 -8.16 2.34
CA LYS A 45 1.64 -9.26 3.26
C LYS A 45 0.78 -10.27 2.53
N THR A 46 1.34 -11.45 2.30
CA THR A 46 0.63 -12.59 1.74
C THR A 46 0.23 -13.52 2.87
N SER A 47 -1.07 -13.73 3.06
CA SER A 47 -1.58 -14.86 3.82
C SER A 47 -2.74 -15.50 3.05
N LYS A 48 -3.12 -16.71 3.46
CA LYS A 48 -4.39 -17.30 3.02
C LYS A 48 -5.53 -16.42 3.53
N PRO A 49 -6.51 -16.06 2.69
CA PRO A 49 -7.62 -15.20 3.11
C PRO A 49 -8.34 -15.81 4.32
N LEU A 50 -8.48 -15.03 5.39
CA LEU A 50 -9.33 -15.37 6.51
C LEU A 50 -10.77 -15.39 5.97
N SER A 51 -11.37 -16.57 5.90
CA SER A 51 -12.77 -16.79 5.47
C SER A 51 -13.83 -16.19 6.41
N LYS A 52 -13.43 -15.29 7.31
CA LYS A 52 -14.29 -14.65 8.32
C LYS A 52 -13.87 -13.21 8.50
N GLY A 53 -14.37 -12.34 7.63
CA GLY A 53 -14.17 -10.89 7.71
C GLY A 53 -14.37 -10.27 6.35
N PHE A 54 -15.62 -9.91 6.05
CA PHE A 54 -16.10 -9.37 4.76
C PHE A 54 -15.90 -10.27 3.54
N VAL A 55 -16.81 -10.10 2.59
CA VAL A 55 -16.66 -10.65 1.25
C VAL A 55 -15.35 -10.13 0.70
N GLU A 56 -14.53 -11.06 0.24
CA GLU A 56 -13.24 -10.87 -0.40
C GLU A 56 -13.26 -9.62 -1.30
N VAL A 57 -12.72 -8.50 -0.80
CA VAL A 57 -12.53 -7.28 -1.61
C VAL A 57 -11.32 -7.53 -2.50
N GLN A 58 -11.51 -8.31 -3.56
CA GLN A 58 -10.58 -8.34 -4.68
C GLN A 58 -10.76 -7.04 -5.48
N THR A 59 -10.34 -5.89 -4.94
CA THR A 59 -9.96 -4.68 -5.72
C THR A 59 -9.44 -3.56 -4.81
N LEU A 60 -8.35 -3.85 -4.11
CA LEU A 60 -7.32 -2.86 -3.76
C LEU A 60 -6.03 -3.34 -4.43
N ASP A 61 -5.86 -3.06 -5.73
CA ASP A 61 -4.70 -3.43 -6.55
C ASP A 61 -3.79 -4.51 -5.93
N PHE A 62 -4.32 -5.74 -5.84
CA PHE A 62 -3.51 -6.89 -5.56
C PHE A 62 -2.71 -7.19 -6.85
N PRO A 63 -1.39 -7.42 -6.80
CA PRO A 63 -0.77 -8.19 -7.86
C PRO A 63 -1.50 -9.53 -7.90
N GLN A 64 -2.02 -9.90 -9.07
CA GLN A 64 -2.80 -11.12 -9.31
C GLN A 64 -2.22 -12.31 -8.54
N LEU A 65 -2.86 -12.66 -7.43
CA LEU A 65 -2.66 -13.92 -6.72
C LEU A 65 -3.50 -14.99 -7.44
N PHE A 66 -3.13 -15.33 -8.67
CA PHE A 66 -3.38 -16.67 -9.18
C PHE A 66 -2.20 -17.56 -8.77
N LEU A 67 -2.20 -17.95 -7.50
CA LEU A 67 -1.65 -19.23 -7.10
C LEU A 67 -2.78 -19.95 -6.38
N ALA A 68 -3.59 -20.67 -7.17
CA ALA A 68 -4.48 -21.68 -6.62
C ALA A 68 -3.61 -22.70 -5.89
N ALA A 69 -3.70 -22.70 -4.56
CA ALA A 69 -3.16 -23.75 -3.73
C ALA A 69 -4.09 -24.97 -3.85
N ASP A 70 -3.76 -25.89 -4.75
CA ASP A 70 -4.04 -27.34 -4.62
C ASP A 70 -3.53 -28.17 -5.82
N SER A 71 -2.25 -28.04 -6.17
CA SER A 71 -1.71 -28.91 -7.23
C SER A 71 -0.21 -29.22 -7.12
N GLU A 72 0.35 -29.35 -5.92
CA GLU A 72 1.78 -29.71 -5.78
C GLU A 72 2.10 -31.19 -6.07
N SER A 73 1.11 -32.06 -6.37
CA SER A 73 1.36 -33.49 -6.60
C SER A 73 1.11 -34.00 -8.03
N LYS A 74 0.90 -33.12 -9.03
CA LYS A 74 0.61 -33.55 -10.42
C LYS A 74 1.47 -32.94 -11.54
N PHE A 75 2.57 -32.26 -11.23
CA PHE A 75 3.33 -31.48 -12.23
C PHE A 75 4.67 -32.07 -12.69
N ASN A 76 4.94 -33.36 -12.47
CA ASN A 76 6.21 -33.93 -12.93
C ASN A 76 6.28 -34.23 -14.44
N ASP A 77 5.18 -34.13 -15.20
CA ASP A 77 5.17 -34.42 -16.64
C ASP A 77 4.36 -33.40 -17.49
N ILE A 78 4.50 -32.09 -17.23
CA ILE A 78 3.93 -31.07 -18.13
C ILE A 78 5.06 -30.26 -18.77
N THR A 79 5.33 -30.54 -20.04
CA THR A 79 6.10 -29.66 -20.92
C THR A 79 5.21 -28.47 -21.27
N ILE A 80 5.41 -27.34 -20.61
CA ILE A 80 4.63 -26.13 -20.87
C ILE A 80 5.25 -25.35 -22.04
N GLU A 81 4.63 -25.41 -23.22
CA GLU A 81 4.85 -24.42 -24.28
C GLU A 81 4.07 -23.13 -23.94
N VAL A 82 4.72 -22.15 -23.31
CA VAL A 82 4.10 -20.85 -23.00
C VAL A 82 4.15 -19.92 -24.22
N LYS A 83 3.06 -19.84 -24.97
CA LYS A 83 2.83 -18.70 -25.89
C LYS A 83 2.57 -17.44 -25.07
N GLY A 84 3.40 -16.42 -25.23
CA GLY A 84 3.15 -15.07 -24.70
C GLY A 84 4.07 -14.59 -23.58
N VAL A 85 5.19 -15.25 -23.31
CA VAL A 85 6.22 -14.69 -22.41
C VAL A 85 6.82 -13.45 -23.07
N ASN A 86 6.59 -12.27 -22.49
CA ASN A 86 7.29 -11.06 -22.89
C ASN A 86 8.78 -11.22 -22.49
N VAL A 87 9.59 -11.69 -23.45
CA VAL A 87 11.02 -11.95 -23.27
C VAL A 87 11.76 -10.71 -22.78
N GLY A 88 11.28 -9.50 -23.10
CA GLY A 88 11.83 -8.26 -22.58
C GLY A 88 11.62 -8.08 -21.07
N LEU A 89 10.43 -8.41 -20.55
CA LEU A 89 10.17 -8.40 -19.10
C LEU A 89 10.92 -9.52 -18.38
N LEU A 90 11.04 -10.70 -18.99
CA LEU A 90 11.79 -11.81 -18.44
C LEU A 90 13.30 -11.50 -18.40
N TYR A 91 13.84 -10.93 -19.47
CA TYR A 91 15.23 -10.49 -19.54
C TYR A 91 15.48 -9.39 -18.50
N ARG A 92 14.62 -8.36 -18.42
CA ARG A 92 14.73 -7.29 -17.41
C ARG A 92 14.66 -7.85 -15.99
N TYR A 93 13.79 -8.83 -15.73
CA TYR A 93 13.71 -9.55 -14.46
C TYR A 93 14.99 -10.34 -14.17
N ILE A 94 15.51 -11.10 -15.13
CA ILE A 94 16.76 -11.85 -15.00
C ILE A 94 17.95 -10.92 -14.76
N THR A 95 18.05 -9.80 -15.49
CA THR A 95 19.09 -8.78 -15.27
C THR A 95 18.97 -8.13 -13.89
N LEU A 96 17.75 -7.82 -13.45
CA LEU A 96 17.49 -7.31 -12.09
C LEU A 96 17.81 -8.35 -11.00
N VAL A 97 17.67 -9.65 -11.28
CA VAL A 97 17.96 -10.73 -10.33
C VAL A 97 19.47 -11.04 -10.26
N ALA A 98 20.20 -10.90 -11.37
CA ALA A 98 21.59 -11.33 -11.51
C ALA A 98 22.65 -10.25 -11.21
N GLU A 99 22.28 -8.96 -11.16
CA GLU A 99 23.24 -7.89 -10.85
C GLU A 99 23.43 -7.68 -9.33
N PRO A 100 24.67 -7.42 -8.86
CA PRO A 100 24.92 -7.07 -7.46
C PRO A 100 24.20 -5.76 -7.07
N PRO A 101 23.86 -5.56 -5.78
CA PRO A 101 23.14 -4.39 -5.34
C PRO A 101 23.88 -3.10 -5.71
N ARG A 102 23.21 -2.26 -6.51
CA ARG A 102 23.80 -1.03 -7.06
C ARG A 102 24.02 0.06 -6.00
N TRP A 103 23.32 -0.02 -4.88
CA TRP A 103 23.32 0.99 -3.82
C TRP A 103 23.42 0.35 -2.44
N THR A 104 24.20 0.96 -1.55
CA THR A 104 24.37 0.50 -0.17
C THR A 104 24.00 1.61 0.80
N ILE A 105 23.26 1.28 1.86
CA ILE A 105 23.01 2.17 3.00
C ILE A 105 23.75 1.65 4.21
N GLU A 106 24.65 2.47 4.75
CA GLU A 106 25.37 2.19 6.00
C GLU A 106 24.86 3.14 7.09
N GLY A 107 24.86 2.67 8.33
CA GLY A 107 24.36 3.42 9.48
C GLY A 107 25.35 3.50 10.62
N ASP A 108 25.33 4.61 11.34
CA ASP A 108 26.03 4.78 12.61
C ASP A 108 25.06 5.34 13.65
N ILE A 109 24.86 4.59 14.73
CA ILE A 109 24.02 4.95 15.87
C ILE A 109 24.92 5.36 17.03
N GLN A 110 24.66 6.54 17.58
CA GLN A 110 25.37 7.05 18.75
C GLN A 110 24.39 7.28 19.89
N THR A 111 24.70 6.70 21.05
CA THR A 111 23.95 6.89 22.29
C THR A 111 24.47 8.13 23.01
N MET A 112 23.62 9.15 23.17
CA MET A 112 23.89 10.34 23.96
C MET A 112 23.08 10.29 25.26
N PRO A 113 23.37 11.13 26.29
CA PRO A 113 22.68 11.06 27.58
C PRO A 113 21.15 11.27 27.51
N ASP A 114 20.67 12.03 26.52
CA ASP A 114 19.28 12.46 26.37
C ASP A 114 18.63 12.02 25.05
N ARG A 115 19.42 11.45 24.12
CA ARG A 115 18.94 11.10 22.76
C ARG A 115 19.75 9.99 22.11
N LEU A 116 19.16 9.41 21.07
CA LEU A 116 19.87 8.59 20.09
C LEU A 116 20.08 9.40 18.82
N LEU A 117 21.28 9.31 18.25
CA LEU A 117 21.61 9.89 16.94
C LEU A 117 21.79 8.75 15.95
N LEU A 118 21.21 8.89 14.75
CA LEU A 118 21.40 7.97 13.64
C LEU A 118 21.89 8.76 12.43
N SER A 119 23.11 8.44 11.98
CA SER A 119 23.61 8.90 10.69
C SER A 119 23.53 7.77 9.67
N LEU A 120 22.99 8.05 8.49
CA LEU A 120 22.86 7.06 7.42
C LEU A 120 23.52 7.60 6.16
N ARG A 121 24.32 6.78 5.50
CA ARG A 121 25.05 7.13 4.27
C ARG A 121 24.64 6.19 3.16
N MET A 122 24.15 6.75 2.06
CA MET A 122 23.91 5.98 0.84
C MET A 122 25.07 6.15 -0.12
N THR A 123 25.64 5.03 -0.54
CA THR A 123 26.75 4.96 -1.48
C THR A 123 26.38 4.15 -2.72
N ARG A 124 27.09 4.42 -3.81
CA ARG A 124 27.09 3.61 -5.04
C ARG A 124 28.53 3.34 -5.43
N GLY A 125 29.01 2.13 -5.16
CA GLY A 125 30.45 1.86 -5.10
C GLY A 125 31.10 2.78 -4.05
N ASP A 126 32.19 3.46 -4.41
CA ASP A 126 32.91 4.36 -3.51
C ASP A 126 32.32 5.77 -3.41
N ARG A 127 31.31 6.09 -4.24
CA ARG A 127 30.72 7.43 -4.29
C ARG A 127 29.65 7.59 -3.22
N LEU A 128 29.81 8.57 -2.33
CA LEU A 128 28.75 9.05 -1.43
C LEU A 128 27.70 9.82 -2.23
N ILE A 129 26.44 9.42 -2.07
CA ILE A 129 25.31 9.98 -2.79
C ILE A 129 24.52 10.92 -1.89
N ARG A 130 24.24 10.45 -0.67
CA ARG A 130 23.44 11.19 0.31
C ARG A 130 23.76 10.74 1.72
N THR A 131 23.59 11.66 2.66
CA THR A 131 23.63 11.40 4.09
C THR A 131 22.35 11.90 4.75
N TRP A 132 21.81 11.13 5.68
CA TRP A 132 20.72 11.54 6.57
C TRP A 132 21.21 11.57 8.01
N TYR A 133 20.70 12.52 8.77
CA TYR A 133 20.92 12.64 10.21
C TYR A 133 19.56 12.70 10.89
N LEU A 134 19.32 11.78 11.82
CA LEU A 134 18.09 11.69 12.58
C LEU A 134 18.42 11.64 14.07
N GLU A 135 17.54 12.20 14.89
CA GLU A 135 17.67 12.22 16.34
C GLU A 135 16.35 11.78 16.96
N GLU A 136 16.41 10.99 18.03
CA GLU A 136 15.24 10.62 18.84
C GLU A 136 15.54 10.92 20.31
N TYR A 137 14.70 11.73 20.94
CA TYR A 137 14.85 12.15 22.33
C TYR A 137 14.11 11.20 23.29
N ALA A 138 14.68 10.98 24.47
CA ALA A 138 13.99 10.24 25.52
C ALA A 138 12.73 11.01 25.95
N GLN A 139 11.63 10.30 26.18
CA GLN A 139 10.40 10.95 26.64
C GLN A 139 10.54 11.41 28.09
N VAL A 140 11.21 10.61 28.92
CA VAL A 140 11.55 10.95 30.29
C VAL A 140 13.06 11.24 30.40
N PRO A 141 13.45 12.47 30.79
CA PRO A 141 14.86 12.80 31.00
C PRO A 141 15.52 11.84 32.01
N GLY A 142 16.65 11.25 31.62
CA GLY A 142 17.42 10.33 32.47
C GLY A 142 16.98 8.87 32.45
N GLU A 143 15.93 8.50 31.72
CA GLU A 143 15.49 7.10 31.57
C GLU A 143 15.84 6.47 30.21
N ILE A 144 16.87 6.99 29.53
CA ILE A 144 17.25 6.53 28.19
C ILE A 144 17.50 5.02 28.14
N GLU A 145 18.15 4.44 29.15
CA GLU A 145 18.46 2.99 29.16
C GLU A 145 17.20 2.12 29.18
N LYS A 146 16.10 2.60 29.79
CA LYS A 146 14.83 1.87 29.80
C LYS A 146 14.06 2.04 28.50
N GLU A 147 14.17 3.21 27.87
CA GLU A 147 13.48 3.54 26.62
C GLU A 147 14.26 3.17 25.36
N LYS A 148 15.54 2.84 25.47
CA LYS A 148 16.51 2.71 24.36
C LYS A 148 16.00 1.84 23.22
N ALA A 149 15.44 0.67 23.54
CA ALA A 149 14.93 -0.26 22.54
C ALA A 149 13.77 0.35 21.73
N LEU A 150 12.82 1.00 22.40
CA LEU A 150 11.67 1.62 21.76
C LEU A 150 12.08 2.88 20.97
N MET A 151 12.99 3.69 21.53
CA MET A 151 13.57 4.85 20.84
C MET A 151 14.27 4.42 19.54
N LEU A 152 15.05 3.34 19.60
CA LEU A 152 15.74 2.80 18.45
C LEU A 152 14.76 2.35 17.35
N GLU A 153 13.70 1.63 17.71
CA GLU A 153 12.67 1.23 16.75
C GLU A 153 12.03 2.45 16.07
N ARG A 154 11.67 3.48 16.85
CA ARG A 154 11.11 4.73 16.31
C ARG A 154 12.09 5.45 15.40
N LEU A 155 13.36 5.53 15.78
CA LEU A 155 14.42 6.17 14.99
C LEU A 155 14.65 5.44 13.67
N ILE A 156 14.65 4.11 13.68
CA ILE A 156 14.75 3.27 12.48
C ILE A 156 13.53 3.45 11.58
N ASP A 157 12.31 3.45 12.12
CA ASP A 157 11.11 3.71 11.32
C ASP A 157 11.15 5.10 10.66
N GLN A 158 11.53 6.11 11.43
CA GLN A 158 11.68 7.47 10.91
C GLN A 158 12.69 7.55 9.77
N ALA A 159 13.82 6.85 9.90
CA ALA A 159 14.84 6.75 8.87
C ALA A 159 14.34 6.04 7.62
N ILE A 160 13.66 4.90 7.80
CA ILE A 160 13.07 4.12 6.72
C ILE A 160 12.10 4.98 5.91
N PHE A 161 11.19 5.69 6.56
CA PHE A 161 10.25 6.59 5.88
C PHE A 161 10.94 7.81 5.27
N GLN A 162 12.00 8.34 5.89
CA GLN A 162 12.79 9.44 5.31
C GLN A 162 13.48 9.01 4.01
N ILE A 163 14.18 7.88 4.04
CA ILE A 163 14.84 7.30 2.86
C ILE A 163 13.81 7.00 1.78
N ALA A 164 12.68 6.37 2.14
CA ALA A 164 11.62 6.01 1.23
C ALA A 164 10.98 7.23 0.54
N PHE A 165 10.69 8.27 1.32
CA PHE A 165 10.15 9.52 0.81
C PHE A 165 11.15 10.20 -0.14
N ASP A 166 12.38 10.44 0.30
CA ASP A 166 13.38 11.18 -0.48
C ASP A 166 13.71 10.52 -1.82
N LEU A 167 13.78 9.19 -1.82
CA LEU A 167 14.08 8.40 -3.02
C LEU A 167 12.89 8.26 -3.98
N THR A 168 11.65 8.50 -3.53
CA THR A 168 10.45 8.47 -4.38
C THR A 168 9.91 9.86 -4.70
N ASN A 169 10.42 10.90 -4.02
CA ASN A 169 10.00 12.27 -4.20
C ASN A 169 10.46 12.80 -5.57
N ARG A 170 9.52 13.32 -6.35
CA ARG A 170 9.77 13.88 -7.69
C ARG A 170 10.50 15.22 -7.66
N SER A 171 10.58 15.88 -6.51
CA SER A 171 11.36 17.12 -6.34
C SER A 171 12.86 16.86 -6.13
N GLU A 172 13.29 15.60 -6.18
CA GLU A 172 14.68 15.21 -6.09
C GLU A 172 15.54 15.84 -7.20
N LYS A 173 16.73 16.32 -6.83
CA LYS A 173 17.68 16.99 -7.73
C LYS A 173 18.97 16.20 -7.96
N ASN A 174 19.26 15.20 -7.13
CA ASN A 174 20.43 14.36 -7.30
C ASN A 174 20.26 13.52 -8.59
N GLU A 175 21.14 13.75 -9.57
CA GLU A 175 21.05 13.11 -10.89
C GLU A 175 21.08 11.58 -10.83
N ASP A 176 21.87 10.99 -9.93
CA ASP A 176 21.94 9.54 -9.79
C ASP A 176 20.60 8.97 -9.28
N ILE A 177 19.95 9.65 -8.32
CA ILE A 177 18.63 9.25 -7.81
C ILE A 177 17.55 9.48 -8.88
N VAL A 178 17.56 10.61 -9.57
CA VAL A 178 16.59 10.93 -10.64
C VAL A 178 16.69 9.92 -11.79
N ASN A 179 17.91 9.56 -12.20
CA ASN A 179 18.12 8.54 -13.24
C ASN A 179 17.63 7.17 -12.80
N TRP A 180 17.84 6.82 -11.53
CA TRP A 180 17.27 5.60 -10.96
C TRP A 180 15.73 5.64 -10.93
N GLN A 181 15.11 6.73 -10.46
CA GLN A 181 13.65 6.91 -10.47
C GLN A 181 13.05 6.74 -11.87
N ARG A 182 13.69 7.30 -12.91
CA ARG A 182 13.25 7.14 -14.32
C ARG A 182 13.34 5.70 -14.83
N SER A 183 14.22 4.88 -14.26
CA SER A 183 14.35 3.47 -14.63
C SER A 183 13.25 2.58 -14.03
N LEU A 184 12.54 3.11 -13.03
CA LEU A 184 11.52 2.41 -12.27
C LEU A 184 10.13 2.60 -12.90
N PRO A 185 9.17 1.71 -12.62
CA PRO A 185 7.78 1.93 -13.01
C PRO A 185 7.26 3.26 -12.46
N VAL A 186 6.32 3.89 -13.16
CA VAL A 186 5.81 5.20 -12.78
C VAL A 186 4.98 5.10 -11.50
N HIS A 187 5.45 5.70 -10.40
CA HIS A 187 4.62 5.96 -9.22
C HIS A 187 3.78 7.21 -9.45
N ASN A 188 2.46 7.10 -9.48
CA ASN A 188 1.57 8.24 -9.74
C ASN A 188 1.12 8.99 -8.48
N ILE A 189 1.57 8.58 -7.29
CA ILE A 189 1.19 9.24 -6.04
C ILE A 189 2.29 10.21 -5.64
N SER A 190 1.92 11.48 -5.45
CA SER A 190 2.80 12.51 -4.93
C SER A 190 2.38 12.85 -3.51
N PHE A 191 3.32 12.75 -2.56
CA PHE A 191 3.09 13.12 -1.16
C PHE A 191 3.67 14.51 -0.89
N PRO A 192 2.94 15.40 -0.19
CA PRO A 192 3.43 16.75 0.11
C PRO A 192 4.61 16.74 1.09
N ASP A 193 4.66 15.77 1.99
CA ASP A 193 5.71 15.66 3.00
C ASP A 193 5.94 14.20 3.43
N ARG A 194 6.98 13.98 4.25
CA ARG A 194 7.27 12.66 4.83
C ARG A 194 6.14 12.15 5.72
N ARG A 195 5.41 13.04 6.41
CA ARG A 195 4.41 12.64 7.40
C ARG A 195 3.21 11.99 6.73
N SER A 196 2.74 12.57 5.64
CA SER A 196 1.71 12.02 4.77
C SER A 196 2.17 10.72 4.10
N PHE A 197 3.41 10.64 3.61
CA PHE A 197 3.99 9.41 3.09
C PHE A 197 3.99 8.28 4.13
N ALA A 198 4.50 8.55 5.34
CA ALA A 198 4.55 7.58 6.43
C ALA A 198 3.14 7.15 6.85
N ALA A 199 2.22 8.11 7.04
CA ALA A 199 0.83 7.83 7.40
C ALA A 199 0.13 6.91 6.39
N PHE A 200 0.38 7.10 5.09
CA PHE A 200 -0.17 6.23 4.05
C PHE A 200 0.40 4.82 4.09
N TYR A 201 1.73 4.66 4.06
CA TYR A 201 2.33 3.33 3.98
C TYR A 201 2.18 2.54 5.28
N ASP A 202 2.31 3.19 6.43
CA ASP A 202 2.10 2.56 7.74
C ASP A 202 0.63 2.13 7.90
N GLY A 203 -0.31 3.01 7.55
CA GLY A 203 -1.74 2.70 7.57
C GLY A 203 -2.13 1.57 6.62
N LYS A 204 -1.64 1.62 5.38
CA LYS A 204 -1.85 0.57 4.37
C LYS A 204 -1.25 -0.78 4.81
N SER A 205 -0.04 -0.78 5.35
CA SER A 205 0.62 -2.00 5.80
C SER A 205 -0.08 -2.61 7.01
N ALA A 206 -0.48 -1.79 7.98
CA ALA A 206 -1.27 -2.24 9.12
C ALA A 206 -2.60 -2.85 8.67
N LEU A 207 -3.31 -2.19 7.76
CA LEU A 207 -4.56 -2.75 7.22
C LEU A 207 -4.34 -4.07 6.48
N SER A 208 -3.25 -4.16 5.71
CA SER A 208 -2.86 -5.40 5.02
C SER A 208 -2.54 -6.53 6.01
N ARG A 209 -1.83 -6.25 7.12
CA ARG A 209 -1.58 -7.23 8.18
C ARG A 209 -2.87 -7.65 8.90
N TYR A 210 -3.79 -6.72 9.13
CA TYR A 210 -5.10 -7.04 9.68
C TYR A 210 -5.85 -8.03 8.81
N PHE A 211 -6.00 -7.77 7.50
CA PHE A 211 -6.66 -8.71 6.60
C PHE A 211 -5.90 -10.02 6.48
N ALA A 212 -4.59 -9.99 6.60
CA ALA A 212 -3.77 -11.18 6.50
C ALA A 212 -3.87 -12.10 7.74
N PHE A 213 -3.88 -11.52 8.95
CA PHE A 213 -3.68 -12.26 10.20
C PHE A 213 -4.79 -12.06 11.24
N GLY A 214 -5.75 -11.16 11.00
CA GLY A 214 -6.91 -10.90 11.86
C GLY A 214 -6.60 -10.11 13.13
N GLY A 215 -5.45 -9.45 13.23
CA GLY A 215 -5.00 -8.75 14.45
C GLY A 215 -5.73 -7.43 14.69
N GLN A 216 -6.58 -7.34 15.70
CA GLN A 216 -7.32 -6.10 16.03
C GLN A 216 -6.41 -4.88 16.27
N LYS A 217 -5.22 -5.08 16.84
CA LYS A 217 -4.22 -4.02 17.04
C LYS A 217 -3.78 -3.38 15.72
N ASP A 218 -3.62 -4.18 14.67
CA ASP A 218 -3.27 -3.68 13.34
C ASP A 218 -4.42 -2.86 12.73
N LEU A 219 -5.67 -3.26 12.94
CA LEU A 219 -6.84 -2.48 12.47
C LEU A 219 -6.91 -1.10 13.14
N LEU A 220 -6.72 -1.04 14.46
CA LEU A 220 -6.69 0.23 15.20
C LEU A 220 -5.52 1.12 14.75
N THR A 221 -4.37 0.51 14.49
CA THR A 221 -3.18 1.22 13.98
C THR A 221 -3.46 1.78 12.58
N ALA A 222 -4.08 0.99 11.70
CA ALA A 222 -4.49 1.44 10.36
C ALA A 222 -5.41 2.66 10.44
N ILE A 223 -6.46 2.62 11.27
CA ILE A 223 -7.39 3.74 11.46
C ILE A 223 -6.66 4.99 11.94
N GLU A 224 -5.79 4.87 12.95
CA GLU A 224 -5.01 6.00 13.47
C GLU A 224 -4.17 6.66 12.36
N LYS A 225 -3.38 5.87 11.63
CA LYS A 225 -2.50 6.38 10.57
C LYS A 225 -3.27 6.93 9.38
N LEU A 226 -4.38 6.30 8.98
CA LEU A 226 -5.21 6.78 7.87
C LEU A 226 -6.01 8.05 8.24
N ARG A 227 -6.38 8.24 9.52
CA ARG A 227 -6.92 9.53 9.99
C ARG A 227 -5.87 10.64 9.95
N LEU A 228 -4.62 10.35 10.36
CA LEU A 228 -3.51 11.28 10.19
C LEU A 228 -3.30 11.64 8.72
N LEU A 229 -3.34 10.65 7.82
CA LEU A 229 -3.25 10.87 6.39
C LEU A 229 -4.37 11.80 5.89
N ARG A 230 -5.63 11.57 6.30
CA ARG A 230 -6.77 12.45 5.96
C ARG A 230 -6.55 13.88 6.45
N ALA A 231 -5.89 14.09 7.59
CA ALA A 231 -5.56 15.43 8.06
C ALA A 231 -4.49 16.12 7.19
N TYR A 232 -3.51 15.37 6.68
CA TYR A 232 -2.46 15.91 5.80
C TYR A 232 -2.89 16.05 4.33
N MET A 233 -3.74 15.13 3.86
CA MET A 233 -4.20 15.01 2.48
C MET A 233 -5.72 14.70 2.46
N PRO A 234 -6.59 15.69 2.72
CA PRO A 234 -8.03 15.47 2.88
C PRO A 234 -8.72 14.97 1.62
N ASP A 235 -8.16 15.28 0.46
CA ASP A 235 -8.72 14.99 -0.87
C ASP A 235 -8.01 13.82 -1.58
N PHE A 236 -7.34 12.95 -0.82
CA PHE A 236 -6.60 11.83 -1.39
C PHE A 236 -7.47 10.55 -1.46
N ASN A 237 -7.92 10.20 -2.67
CA ASN A 237 -8.90 9.14 -2.93
C ASN A 237 -8.55 7.81 -2.28
N GLU A 238 -7.32 7.34 -2.51
CA GLU A 238 -6.87 6.04 -2.00
C GLU A 238 -6.81 6.05 -0.47
N GLY A 239 -6.37 7.16 0.14
CA GLY A 239 -6.37 7.32 1.60
C GLY A 239 -7.77 7.29 2.20
N LEU A 240 -8.74 7.99 1.60
CA LEU A 240 -10.14 7.99 2.03
C LEU A 240 -10.77 6.60 1.86
N LYS A 241 -10.50 5.91 0.75
CA LYS A 241 -10.99 4.54 0.51
C LYS A 241 -10.50 3.57 1.59
N LEU A 242 -9.19 3.56 1.86
CA LEU A 242 -8.60 2.71 2.90
C LEU A 242 -9.15 3.05 4.30
N LEU A 243 -9.32 4.33 4.61
CA LEU A 243 -9.87 4.77 5.90
C LEU A 243 -11.31 4.28 6.09
N ALA A 244 -12.16 4.47 5.09
CA ALA A 244 -13.56 4.07 5.15
C ALA A 244 -13.71 2.54 5.31
N LEU A 245 -12.87 1.76 4.61
CA LEU A 245 -12.80 0.31 4.79
C LEU A 245 -12.41 -0.05 6.22
N ALA A 246 -11.31 0.50 6.73
CA ALA A 246 -10.84 0.19 8.08
C ALA A 246 -11.88 0.57 9.16
N LEU A 247 -12.59 1.69 9.00
CA LEU A 247 -13.68 2.08 9.90
C LEU A 247 -14.86 1.12 9.84
N ALA A 248 -15.26 0.68 8.64
CA ALA A 248 -16.35 -0.28 8.46
C ALA A 248 -16.01 -1.65 9.08
N GLU A 249 -14.77 -2.13 8.91
CA GLU A 249 -14.27 -3.35 9.57
C GLU A 249 -14.33 -3.22 11.09
N ASN A 250 -13.99 -2.05 11.63
CA ASN A 250 -13.98 -1.78 13.07
C ASN A 250 -15.36 -1.46 13.65
N ARG A 251 -16.46 -1.73 12.92
CA ARG A 251 -17.83 -1.45 13.37
C ARG A 251 -18.06 0.02 13.74
N ASN A 252 -17.44 0.90 12.97
CA ASN A 252 -17.69 2.34 13.01
C ASN A 252 -18.36 2.77 11.70
N GLU A 253 -19.50 2.16 11.41
CA GLU A 253 -20.26 2.35 10.18
C GLU A 253 -20.63 3.81 9.94
N THR A 254 -21.02 4.56 10.99
CA THR A 254 -21.40 5.97 10.87
C THR A 254 -20.27 6.83 10.30
N GLU A 255 -19.05 6.72 10.82
CA GLU A 255 -17.91 7.46 10.30
C GLU A 255 -17.50 6.94 8.92
N ALA A 256 -17.53 5.62 8.71
CA ALA A 256 -17.22 5.02 7.41
C ALA A 256 -18.14 5.57 6.29
N ILE A 257 -19.44 5.67 6.55
CA ILE A 257 -20.43 6.22 5.60
C ILE A 257 -20.08 7.65 5.24
N HIS A 258 -19.76 8.50 6.22
CA HIS A 258 -19.36 9.89 5.95
C HIS A 258 -18.08 9.98 5.12
N VAL A 259 -17.10 9.10 5.35
CA VAL A 259 -15.87 9.06 4.54
C VAL A 259 -16.16 8.56 3.11
N TYR A 260 -17.03 7.55 2.94
CA TYR A 260 -17.45 7.12 1.61
C TYR A 260 -18.21 8.21 0.85
N GLU A 261 -19.08 8.97 1.52
CA GLU A 261 -19.78 10.11 0.92
C GLU A 261 -18.80 11.19 0.46
N GLN A 262 -17.82 11.54 1.30
CA GLN A 262 -16.75 12.47 0.93
C GLN A 262 -15.98 11.98 -0.31
N LEU A 263 -15.63 10.69 -0.34
CA LEU A 263 -14.91 10.09 -1.47
C LEU A 263 -15.74 10.14 -2.77
N LEU A 264 -17.03 9.78 -2.70
CA LEU A 264 -17.92 9.82 -3.86
C LEU A 264 -18.08 11.24 -4.42
N ASP A 265 -18.25 12.23 -3.56
CA ASP A 265 -18.34 13.64 -3.96
C ASP A 265 -17.08 14.09 -4.69
N LEU A 266 -15.92 13.71 -4.18
CA LEU A 266 -14.63 14.04 -4.78
C LEU A 266 -14.46 13.33 -6.13
N MET A 267 -14.75 12.03 -6.21
CA MET A 267 -14.65 11.27 -7.46
C MET A 267 -15.56 11.86 -8.54
N LYS A 268 -16.79 12.27 -8.19
CA LYS A 268 -17.73 12.93 -9.11
C LYS A 268 -17.23 14.28 -9.60
N ARG A 269 -16.68 15.12 -8.70
CA ARG A 269 -16.11 16.44 -9.07
C ARG A 269 -14.86 16.33 -9.94
N SER A 270 -14.11 15.23 -9.80
CA SER A 270 -12.87 15.00 -10.55
C SER A 270 -13.10 14.48 -11.97
N GLN A 271 -14.34 14.19 -12.35
CA GLN A 271 -14.66 13.76 -13.71
C GLN A 271 -14.67 14.98 -14.67
N PRO A 272 -13.88 14.97 -15.76
CA PRO A 272 -13.87 16.07 -16.71
C PRO A 272 -15.23 16.19 -17.43
N ALA A 273 -15.80 17.38 -17.42
CA ALA A 273 -17.07 17.65 -18.11
C ALA A 273 -16.93 17.36 -19.62
N GLY A 274 -17.75 16.44 -20.13
CA GLY A 274 -17.79 16.08 -21.55
C GLY A 274 -16.76 15.05 -22.01
N ALA A 275 -15.90 14.53 -21.13
CA ALA A 275 -15.03 13.40 -21.46
C ALA A 275 -15.74 12.06 -21.26
N ALA A 276 -15.47 11.07 -22.12
CA ALA A 276 -15.95 9.71 -21.92
C ALA A 276 -15.34 9.15 -20.62
N VAL A 277 -16.19 8.82 -19.64
CA VAL A 277 -15.75 8.23 -18.38
C VAL A 277 -15.23 6.82 -18.66
N SER A 278 -13.99 6.55 -18.22
CA SER A 278 -13.39 5.23 -18.40
C SER A 278 -14.15 4.16 -17.61
N ALA A 279 -14.23 2.93 -18.13
CA ALA A 279 -14.87 1.82 -17.44
C ALA A 279 -14.27 1.57 -16.04
N GLN A 280 -12.96 1.77 -15.90
CA GLN A 280 -12.25 1.64 -14.63
C GLN A 280 -12.72 2.69 -13.60
N SER A 281 -12.90 3.94 -14.02
CA SER A 281 -13.43 5.00 -13.14
C SER A 281 -14.87 4.72 -12.72
N VAL A 282 -15.69 4.16 -13.62
CA VAL A 282 -17.06 3.73 -13.28
C VAL A 282 -17.03 2.61 -12.24
N LEU A 283 -16.24 1.56 -12.48
CA LEU A 283 -16.07 0.44 -11.53
C LEU A 283 -15.64 0.90 -10.14
N GLU A 284 -14.69 1.83 -10.07
CA GLU A 284 -14.23 2.38 -8.79
C GLU A 284 -15.34 3.11 -8.04
N ILE A 285 -16.14 3.94 -8.73
CA ILE A 285 -17.28 4.63 -8.12
C ILE A 285 -18.32 3.63 -7.63
N ARG A 286 -18.66 2.62 -8.46
CA ARG A 286 -19.65 1.59 -8.11
C ARG A 286 -19.20 0.76 -6.91
N SER A 287 -17.92 0.42 -6.85
CA SER A 287 -17.33 -0.25 -5.69
C SER A 287 -17.52 0.58 -4.43
N VAL A 288 -17.24 1.90 -4.46
CA VAL A 288 -17.44 2.77 -3.30
C VAL A 288 -18.92 2.88 -2.91
N GLU A 289 -19.84 2.99 -3.89
CA GLU A 289 -21.29 2.98 -3.64
C GLU A 289 -21.74 1.68 -2.95
N LEU A 290 -21.24 0.52 -3.38
CA LEU A 290 -21.51 -0.79 -2.76
C LEU A 290 -21.04 -0.84 -1.30
N HIS A 291 -19.82 -0.39 -1.03
CA HIS A 291 -19.27 -0.39 0.34
C HIS A 291 -20.05 0.54 1.27
N LYS A 292 -20.47 1.71 0.77
CA LYS A 292 -21.35 2.61 1.53
C LYS A 292 -22.68 1.94 1.87
N ALA A 293 -23.35 1.35 0.89
CA ALA A 293 -24.65 0.71 1.11
C ALA A 293 -24.53 -0.50 2.07
N THR A 294 -23.42 -1.24 1.99
CA THR A 294 -23.09 -2.32 2.93
C THR A 294 -22.85 -1.81 4.35
N ALA A 295 -22.22 -0.64 4.52
CA ALA A 295 -22.07 -0.02 5.84
C ALA A 295 -23.43 0.47 6.39
N LEU A 296 -24.29 1.03 5.53
CA LEU A 296 -25.65 1.46 5.91
C LEU A 296 -26.52 0.30 6.42
N SER A 297 -26.45 -0.87 5.77
CA SER A 297 -27.23 -2.05 6.18
C SER A 297 -26.82 -2.56 7.57
N LYS A 298 -25.57 -2.29 7.98
CA LYS A 298 -24.98 -2.68 9.26
C LYS A 298 -25.22 -1.70 10.41
N LEU A 299 -25.89 -0.56 10.18
CA LEU A 299 -26.29 0.34 11.26
C LEU A 299 -27.40 -0.25 12.17
N TYR A 300 -28.03 -1.36 11.77
CA TYR A 300 -29.12 -2.04 12.51
C TYR A 300 -30.28 -1.13 12.93
N VAL A 301 -30.53 -0.05 12.18
CA VAL A 301 -31.68 0.85 12.33
C VAL A 301 -32.59 0.66 11.12
N TRP A 302 -33.89 0.41 11.34
CA TRP A 302 -34.85 0.08 10.28
C TRP A 302 -34.82 1.04 9.08
N ARG A 303 -34.74 2.35 9.34
CA ARG A 303 -34.67 3.38 8.30
C ARG A 303 -33.39 3.25 7.45
N SER A 304 -32.25 3.02 8.09
CA SER A 304 -30.96 2.83 7.42
C SER A 304 -30.92 1.51 6.64
N THR A 305 -31.57 0.47 7.13
CA THR A 305 -31.69 -0.82 6.42
C THR A 305 -32.57 -0.70 5.17
N HIS A 306 -33.70 0.03 5.24
CA HIS A 306 -34.51 0.33 4.05
C HIS A 306 -33.73 1.17 3.03
N GLN A 307 -33.05 2.22 3.49
CA GLN A 307 -32.20 3.04 2.62
C GLN A 307 -31.09 2.20 1.96
N ALA A 308 -30.43 1.31 2.69
CA ALA A 308 -29.43 0.42 2.14
C ALA A 308 -30.01 -0.51 1.06
N HIS A 309 -31.22 -1.03 1.27
CA HIS A 309 -31.90 -1.86 0.27
C HIS A 309 -32.19 -1.07 -1.01
N ASP A 310 -32.77 0.13 -0.90
CA ASP A 310 -33.05 1.00 -2.05
C ASP A 310 -31.76 1.36 -2.81
N GLU A 311 -30.68 1.69 -2.07
CA GLU A 311 -29.37 1.99 -2.66
C GLU A 311 -28.76 0.77 -3.39
N LEU A 312 -28.89 -0.45 -2.84
CA LEU A 312 -28.39 -1.68 -3.45
C LEU A 312 -29.18 -2.09 -4.69
N VAL A 313 -30.50 -1.96 -4.67
CA VAL A 313 -31.36 -2.20 -5.85
C VAL A 313 -31.00 -1.23 -6.98
N ALA A 314 -30.93 0.07 -6.68
CA ALA A 314 -30.54 1.08 -7.67
C ALA A 314 -29.11 0.86 -8.20
N LEU A 315 -28.19 0.37 -7.36
CA LEU A 315 -26.83 0.04 -7.77
C LEU A 315 -26.81 -1.17 -8.72
N SER A 316 -27.60 -2.20 -8.44
CA SER A 316 -27.75 -3.38 -9.31
C SER A 316 -28.21 -2.99 -10.71
N GLU A 317 -29.24 -2.14 -10.81
CA GLU A 317 -29.74 -1.63 -12.10
C GLU A 317 -28.67 -0.82 -12.87
N LYS A 318 -27.92 0.05 -12.16
CA LYS A 318 -26.82 0.82 -12.76
C LYS A 318 -25.70 -0.09 -13.27
N LEU A 319 -25.32 -1.11 -12.49
CA LEU A 319 -24.28 -2.07 -12.88
C LEU A 319 -24.69 -2.86 -14.12
N ASP A 320 -25.96 -3.26 -14.27
CA ASP A 320 -26.47 -3.91 -15.48
C ASP A 320 -26.44 -2.98 -16.71
N GLN A 321 -26.79 -1.71 -16.53
CA GLN A 321 -26.65 -0.70 -17.59
C GLN A 321 -25.19 -0.48 -17.99
N ASP A 322 -24.29 -0.30 -17.01
CA ASP A 322 -22.87 -0.08 -17.23
C ASP A 322 -22.23 -1.32 -17.91
N TYR A 323 -22.58 -2.54 -17.48
CA TYR A 323 -22.16 -3.78 -18.13
C TYR A 323 -22.55 -3.77 -19.62
N LYS A 324 -23.81 -3.45 -19.94
CA LYS A 324 -24.29 -3.38 -21.33
C LYS A 324 -23.58 -2.31 -22.17
N VAL A 325 -23.03 -1.26 -21.56
CA VAL A 325 -22.28 -0.20 -22.25
C VAL A 325 -20.83 -0.61 -22.47
N TYR A 326 -20.16 -1.12 -21.43
CA TYR A 326 -18.71 -1.35 -21.45
C TYR A 326 -18.30 -2.77 -21.91
N CYS A 327 -19.22 -3.74 -21.88
CA CYS A 327 -18.93 -5.15 -22.20
C CYS A 327 -19.36 -5.62 -23.60
N LYS A 328 -19.95 -4.73 -24.41
CA LYS A 328 -20.51 -5.11 -25.73
C LYS A 328 -19.50 -5.32 -26.86
N THR A 329 -18.21 -5.07 -26.66
CA THR A 329 -17.18 -5.27 -27.69
C THR A 329 -16.04 -6.14 -27.18
N SER A 330 -15.88 -7.30 -27.82
CA SER A 330 -14.91 -8.37 -27.53
C SER A 330 -13.46 -7.95 -27.80
N SER A 331 -12.91 -7.09 -26.95
CA SER A 331 -11.46 -6.93 -26.78
C SER A 331 -11.02 -7.66 -25.51
N THR A 332 -9.77 -8.11 -25.45
CA THR A 332 -9.22 -8.83 -24.29
C THR A 332 -9.26 -8.00 -23.00
N ASP A 333 -9.16 -6.67 -23.10
CA ASP A 333 -9.35 -5.74 -21.98
C ASP A 333 -10.80 -5.73 -21.47
N ALA A 334 -11.78 -5.98 -22.35
CA ALA A 334 -13.18 -6.10 -21.94
C ALA A 334 -13.40 -7.30 -21.00
N ILE A 335 -12.70 -8.42 -21.19
CA ILE A 335 -12.93 -9.64 -20.38
C ILE A 335 -12.67 -9.40 -18.89
N THR A 336 -11.55 -8.75 -18.54
CA THR A 336 -11.20 -8.48 -17.13
C THR A 336 -12.08 -7.40 -16.52
N THR A 337 -12.47 -6.39 -17.30
CA THR A 337 -13.39 -5.35 -16.86
C THR A 337 -14.81 -5.90 -16.65
N CYS A 338 -15.29 -6.80 -17.51
CA CYS A 338 -16.61 -7.41 -17.41
C CYS A 338 -16.74 -8.35 -16.22
N ALA A 339 -15.70 -9.16 -15.95
CA ALA A 339 -15.68 -10.01 -14.76
C ALA A 339 -15.85 -9.19 -13.46
N LYS A 340 -15.26 -7.99 -13.38
CA LYS A 340 -15.43 -7.10 -12.22
C LYS A 340 -16.83 -6.51 -12.11
N PHE A 341 -17.49 -6.22 -13.22
CA PHE A 341 -18.89 -5.80 -13.20
C PHE A 341 -19.80 -6.93 -12.71
N GLU A 342 -19.58 -8.16 -13.20
CA GLU A 342 -20.32 -9.35 -12.75
C GLU A 342 -20.11 -9.64 -11.27
N GLU A 343 -18.87 -9.50 -10.78
CA GLU A 343 -18.53 -9.63 -9.35
C GLU A 343 -19.32 -8.61 -8.51
N LEU A 344 -19.29 -7.32 -8.87
CA LEU A 344 -20.05 -6.30 -8.15
C LEU A 344 -21.56 -6.56 -8.20
N GLN A 345 -22.09 -7.05 -9.32
CA GLN A 345 -23.51 -7.42 -9.43
C GLN A 345 -23.88 -8.56 -8.48
N ALA A 346 -23.05 -9.60 -8.38
CA ALA A 346 -23.27 -10.69 -7.43
C ALA A 346 -23.36 -10.20 -5.99
N LEU A 347 -22.57 -9.17 -5.63
CA LEU A 347 -22.57 -8.57 -4.29
C LEU A 347 -23.78 -7.65 -4.01
N THR A 348 -24.51 -7.22 -5.04
CA THR A 348 -25.77 -6.46 -4.90
C THR A 348 -27.01 -7.36 -4.77
N SER A 349 -26.85 -8.67 -4.96
CA SER A 349 -27.95 -9.63 -4.88
C SER A 349 -28.22 -9.96 -3.41
N ILE A 350 -29.22 -9.29 -2.83
CA ILE A 350 -29.68 -9.49 -1.45
C ILE A 350 -30.61 -10.70 -1.36
#